data_AF-A0A2R7Y657-F1
#
_entry.id   AF-A0A2R7Y657-F1
#
_cell.length_a   1.000
_cell.length_b   1.000
_cell.length_c   1.000
_cell.angle_alpha   90.00
_cell.angle_beta   90.00
_cell.angle_gamma   90.00
#
_symmetry.space_group_name_H-M   'P 1'
#
loop_
_entity.id
_entity.type
_entity.pdbx_description
1 polymer ?
#
loop_
_entity_poly.entity_id
_entity_poly.type
_entity_poly.pdbx_seq_one_letter_code
_entity_poly.pdbx_strand_id
1 'polypeptide(L)'
;MLNALTFLKKVLKVCENKPVIVVDRGPWYPYALKRLGLGYFHETFGERNRIERWFKKLKERTKRFYNNINTKSIKNVEETAKAITLLHNIITQTRSLGGVILT
;
A
#
# COMPACT_ATOMS: atom_id res chain seq x y z
N MET A 1 -5.32 7.24 15.92
CA MET A 1 -6.03 5.93 16.03
C MET A 1 -7.15 5.77 15.01
N LEU A 2 -8.07 6.73 14.86
CA LEU A 2 -9.24 6.57 13.99
C LEU A 2 -8.89 6.38 12.50
N ASN A 3 -7.85 7.06 12.01
CA ASN A 3 -7.41 6.96 10.61
C ASN A 3 -7.00 5.53 10.22
N ALA A 4 -6.25 4.83 11.08
CA ALA A 4 -5.84 3.45 10.83
C ALA A 4 -7.05 2.51 10.78
N LEU A 5 -8.02 2.69 11.68
CA LEU A 5 -9.26 1.92 11.69
C LEU A 5 -10.11 2.17 10.43
N THR A 6 -10.29 3.43 10.05
CA THR A 6 -11.04 3.80 8.83
C THR A 6 -10.35 3.29 7.57
N PHE A 7 -9.02 3.37 7.52
CA PHE A 7 -8.23 2.83 6.42
C PHE A 7 -8.40 1.31 6.30
N LEU A 8 -8.21 0.57 7.40
CA LEU A 8 -8.38 -0.89 7.41
C LEU A 8 -9.80 -1.30 7.01
N LYS A 9 -10.84 -0.58 7.45
CA LYS A 9 -12.21 -0.83 6.99
C LYS A 9 -12.38 -0.64 5.48
N LYS A 10 -11.69 0.31 4.86
CA LYS A 10 -11.71 0.48 3.39
C LYS A 10 -10.97 -0.66 2.70
N VAL A 11 -9.83 -1.09 3.23
CA VAL A 11 -9.04 -2.22 2.70
C VAL A 11 -9.85 -3.52 2.77
N LEU A 12 -10.51 -3.80 3.89
CA LEU A 12 -11.31 -5.02 4.04
C LEU A 12 -12.52 -5.10 3.10
N LYS A 13 -12.99 -3.98 2.53
CA LYS A 13 -14.04 -4.00 1.51
C LYS A 13 -13.57 -4.55 0.16
N VAL A 14 -12.26 -4.51 -0.09
CA VAL A 14 -11.66 -4.95 -1.35
C VAL A 14 -10.86 -6.24 -1.24
N CYS A 15 -10.60 -6.71 -0.01
CA CYS A 15 -9.94 -8.00 0.23
C CYS A 15 -10.97 -9.13 0.33
N GLU A 16 -10.67 -10.27 -0.27
CA GLU A 16 -11.38 -11.50 -0.01
C GLU A 16 -10.89 -12.12 1.30
N ASN A 17 -11.82 -12.69 2.09
CA ASN A 17 -11.55 -13.29 3.41
C ASN A 17 -11.03 -12.32 4.48
N LYS A 18 -10.64 -12.87 5.65
CA LYS A 18 -9.96 -12.13 6.72
C LYS A 18 -8.44 -12.28 6.56
N PRO A 19 -7.73 -11.31 5.96
CA PRO A 19 -6.30 -11.41 5.76
C PRO A 19 -5.53 -11.28 7.07
N VAL A 20 -4.36 -11.93 7.14
CA VAL A 20 -3.36 -11.66 8.19
C VAL A 20 -2.55 -10.44 7.77
N ILE A 21 -2.43 -9.45 8.65
CA ILE A 21 -1.76 -8.18 8.35
C ILE A 21 -0.34 -8.18 8.92
N VAL A 22 0.65 -7.93 8.06
CA VAL A 22 2.04 -7.69 8.48
C VAL A 22 2.20 -6.20 8.82
N VAL A 23 2.62 -5.89 10.05
CA VAL A 23 2.76 -4.49 10.52
C VAL A 23 4.14 -4.19 11.10
N ASP A 24 4.48 -2.90 11.09
CA ASP A 24 5.61 -2.39 11.85
C ASP A 24 5.25 -2.19 13.34
N ARG A 25 6.21 -1.78 14.18
CA ARG A 25 6.00 -1.43 15.60
C ARG A 25 5.20 -0.14 15.82
N GLY A 26 4.49 0.34 14.80
CA GLY A 26 3.70 1.56 14.88
C GLY A 26 2.59 1.43 15.94
N PRO A 27 2.48 2.33 16.93
CA PRO A 27 1.54 2.18 18.06
C PRO A 27 0.04 2.24 17.68
N TRP A 28 -0.28 2.55 16.43
CA TRP A 28 -1.61 2.87 15.93
C TRP A 28 -2.31 1.65 15.31
N TYR A 29 -1.55 0.67 14.82
CA TYR A 29 -2.07 -0.56 14.23
C TYR A 29 -2.66 -1.54 15.26
N PRO A 30 -2.02 -1.82 16.41
CA PRO A 30 -2.52 -2.81 17.37
C PRO A 30 -3.95 -2.53 17.83
N TYR A 31 -4.28 -1.26 18.10
CA TYR A 31 -5.63 -0.85 18.48
C TYR A 31 -6.66 -1.15 17.39
N ALA A 32 -6.38 -0.76 16.14
CA ALA A 32 -7.30 -0.91 15.03
C ALA A 32 -7.50 -2.37 14.62
N LEU A 33 -6.43 -3.17 14.62
CA LEU A 33 -6.45 -4.59 14.26
C LEU A 33 -7.22 -5.42 15.30
N LYS A 34 -6.99 -5.18 16.61
CA LYS A 34 -7.75 -5.80 17.69
C LYS A 34 -9.24 -5.48 17.58
N ARG A 35 -9.61 -4.21 17.31
CA ARG A 35 -11.01 -3.79 17.14
C ARG A 35 -11.70 -4.45 15.94
N LEU A 36 -10.96 -4.83 14.91
CA LEU A 36 -11.50 -5.50 13.71
C LEU A 36 -11.40 -7.03 13.78
N GLY A 37 -10.81 -7.60 14.84
CA GLY A 37 -10.61 -9.04 14.97
C GLY A 37 -9.69 -9.62 13.90
N LEU A 38 -8.69 -8.86 13.44
CA LEU A 38 -7.72 -9.28 12.44
C LEU A 38 -6.47 -9.86 13.09
N GLY A 39 -6.01 -10.99 12.57
CA GLY A 39 -4.68 -11.52 12.89
C GLY A 39 -3.59 -10.60 12.36
N TYR A 40 -2.57 -10.34 13.17
CA TYR A 40 -1.42 -9.57 12.74
C TYR A 40 -0.15 -10.03 13.44
N PHE A 41 0.98 -9.85 12.77
CA PHE A 41 2.29 -10.06 13.35
C PHE A 41 3.23 -8.91 12.99
N HIS A 42 4.21 -8.71 13.87
CA HIS A 42 5.25 -7.74 13.63
C HIS A 42 6.42 -8.41 12.91
N GLU A 43 6.86 -7.78 11.83
CA GLU A 43 8.07 -8.16 11.13
C GLU A 43 8.94 -6.91 10.92
N THR A 44 10.25 -7.02 11.09
CA THR A 44 11.19 -5.90 10.84
C THR A 44 11.82 -6.00 9.45
N PHE A 45 12.10 -7.22 8.98
CA PHE A 45 12.66 -7.52 7.67
C PHE A 45 11.98 -8.78 7.11
N GLY A 46 11.66 -8.80 5.82
CA GLY A 46 10.94 -9.93 5.20
C GLY A 46 9.92 -9.47 4.16
N GLU A 47 8.69 -9.95 4.28
CA GLU A 47 7.57 -9.64 3.38
C GLU A 47 7.27 -8.14 3.30
N ARG A 48 7.60 -7.40 4.37
CA ARG A 48 7.56 -5.93 4.38
C ARG A 48 8.44 -5.26 3.32
N ASN A 49 9.51 -5.91 2.88
CA ASN A 49 10.39 -5.36 1.86
C ASN A 49 9.63 -5.16 0.52
N ARG A 50 8.57 -5.92 0.26
CA ARG A 50 7.73 -5.72 -0.93
C ARG A 50 7.01 -4.38 -0.90
N ILE A 51 6.36 -4.07 0.23
CA ILE A 51 5.63 -2.80 0.36
C ILE A 51 6.59 -1.61 0.48
N GLU A 52 7.75 -1.78 1.12
CA GLU A 52 8.78 -0.74 1.20
C GLU A 52 9.38 -0.41 -0.18
N ARG A 53 9.68 -1.42 -1.00
CA ARG A 53 10.10 -1.23 -2.40
C ARG A 53 9.03 -0.51 -3.23
N TRP A 54 7.76 -0.86 -3.03
CA TRP A 54 6.65 -0.18 -3.70
C TRP A 54 6.56 1.29 -3.30
N PHE A 55 6.60 1.61 -2.00
CA PHE A 55 6.60 2.99 -1.52
C PHE A 55 7.83 3.79 -2.00
N LYS A 56 9.01 3.17 -2.05
CA LYS A 56 10.20 3.79 -2.65
C LYS A 56 9.94 4.14 -4.11
N LYS A 57 9.34 3.23 -4.88
CA LYS A 57 9.01 3.47 -6.29
C LYS A 57 8.00 4.60 -6.47
N LEU A 58 6.96 4.64 -5.63
CA LEU A 58 5.98 5.72 -5.59
C LEU A 58 6.67 7.08 -5.40
N LYS A 59 7.54 7.20 -4.38
CA LYS A 59 8.30 8.43 -4.10
C LYS A 59 9.25 8.82 -5.23
N GLU A 60 9.92 7.86 -5.86
CA GLU A 60 10.77 8.13 -7.03
C GLU A 60 9.96 8.70 -8.20
N ARG A 61 8.74 8.20 -8.43
CA ARG A 61 7.85 8.70 -9.48
C ARG A 61 7.38 10.11 -9.21
N THR A 62 7.00 10.44 -7.97
CA THR A 62 6.62 11.81 -7.62
C THR A 62 7.80 12.78 -7.73
N LYS A 63 9.01 12.35 -7.35
CA LYS A 63 10.24 13.15 -7.49
C LYS A 63 10.55 13.53 -8.94
N ARG A 64 10.22 12.70 -9.92
CA ARG A 64 10.40 13.03 -11.35
C ARG A 64 9.56 14.23 -11.80
N PHE A 65 8.46 14.50 -11.10
CA PHE A 65 7.64 15.68 -11.30
C PHE A 65 8.03 16.82 -10.34
N TYR A 66 9.24 16.79 -9.78
CA TYR A 66 9.70 17.73 -8.74
C TYR A 66 8.78 17.77 -7.51
N ASN A 67 8.01 16.70 -7.27
CA ASN A 67 6.90 16.67 -6.31
C ASN A 67 5.89 17.82 -6.51
N ASN A 68 5.81 18.39 -7.72
CA ASN A 68 4.89 19.45 -8.11
C ASN A 68 3.51 18.86 -8.44
N ILE A 69 2.95 18.13 -7.49
CA ILE A 69 1.58 17.63 -7.56
C ILE A 69 0.69 18.76 -7.06
N ASN A 70 -0.39 19.05 -7.78
CA ASN A 70 -1.36 20.04 -7.34
C ASN A 70 -2.09 19.54 -6.07
N THR A 71 -1.69 20.04 -4.91
CA THR A 71 -2.26 19.68 -3.60
C THR A 71 -3.44 20.55 -3.18
N LYS A 72 -3.95 21.44 -4.06
CA LYS A 72 -5.10 22.31 -3.76
C LYS A 72 -6.39 21.53 -3.45
N SER A 73 -6.48 20.29 -3.93
CA SER A 73 -7.59 19.39 -3.64
C SER A 73 -7.06 17.99 -3.33
N ILE A 74 -7.64 17.35 -2.31
CA ILE A 74 -7.36 15.95 -1.97
C ILE A 74 -7.62 15.04 -3.19
N LYS A 75 -8.63 15.37 -4.00
CA LYS A 75 -8.97 14.63 -5.22
C LYS A 75 -7.79 14.56 -6.19
N ASN A 76 -7.05 15.65 -6.38
CA ASN A 76 -5.90 15.68 -7.30
C ASN A 76 -4.76 14.79 -6.79
N VAL A 77 -4.57 14.73 -5.48
CA VAL A 77 -3.58 13.84 -4.84
C VAL A 77 -4.00 12.39 -5.01
N GLU A 78 -5.28 12.07 -4.80
CA GLU A 78 -5.83 10.74 -5.02
C GLU A 78 -5.73 10.28 -6.47
N GLU A 79 -6.05 11.15 -7.44
CA GLU A 79 -5.95 10.87 -8.87
C GLU A 79 -4.49 10.63 -9.28
N THR A 80 -3.56 11.42 -8.77
CA THR A 80 -2.13 11.21 -9.01
C THR A 80 -1.65 9.88 -8.44
N ALA A 81 -2.06 9.53 -7.21
CA ALA A 81 -1.73 8.25 -6.60
C ALA A 81 -2.33 7.06 -7.39
N LYS A 82 -3.57 7.19 -7.88
CA LYS A 82 -4.23 6.20 -8.75
C LYS A 82 -3.46 6.02 -10.05
N ALA A 83 -3.08 7.11 -10.73
CA ALA A 83 -2.32 7.06 -11.97
C ALA A 83 -0.96 6.35 -11.78
N ILE A 84 -0.22 6.67 -10.71
CA ILE A 84 1.05 6.00 -10.41
C ILE A 84 0.83 4.51 -10.10
N THR A 85 -0.25 4.17 -9.39
CA THR A 85 -0.60 2.77 -9.06
C THR A 85 -0.96 1.98 -10.32
N LEU A 86 -1.78 2.54 -11.23
CA LEU A 86 -2.11 1.92 -12.51
C LEU A 86 -0.86 1.67 -13.35
N LEU A 87 0.02 2.67 -13.48
CA LEU A 87 1.29 2.53 -14.18
C LEU A 87 2.17 1.43 -13.56
N HIS A 88 2.22 1.34 -12.23
CA HIS A 88 2.96 0.30 -11.53
C HIS A 88 2.41 -1.10 -11.83
N ASN A 89 1.08 -1.26 -11.80
CA ASN A 89 0.42 -2.55 -12.07
C ASN A 89 0.65 -2.99 -13.51
N ILE A 90 0.51 -2.09 -14.49
CA ILE A 90 0.79 -2.37 -15.91
C ILE A 90 2.24 -2.83 -16.09
N ILE A 91 3.22 -2.06 -15.59
CA ILE A 91 4.65 -2.40 -15.72
C ILE A 91 4.97 -3.75 -15.05
N THR A 92 4.34 -4.04 -13.91
CA THR A 92 4.56 -5.31 -13.19
C THR A 92 3.97 -6.49 -13.96
N GLN A 93 2.78 -6.33 -14.54
CA GLN A 93 2.12 -7.35 -15.36
C GLN A 93 2.89 -7.61 -16.67
N THR A 94 3.39 -6.57 -17.33
CA THR A 94 4.25 -6.72 -18.53
C THR A 94 5.55 -7.45 -18.18
N ARG A 95 6.11 -7.23 -16.98
CA ARG A 95 7.31 -7.92 -16.51
C ARG A 95 7.07 -9.38 -16.15
N SER A 96 5.91 -9.73 -15.60
CA SER A 96 5.54 -11.13 -15.34
C SER A 96 5.23 -11.93 -16.61
N LEU A 97 4.85 -11.27 -17.71
CA LEU A 97 4.68 -11.93 -19.01
C LEU A 97 6.01 -12.24 -19.74
N GLY A 98 7.11 -11.60 -19.33
CA GLY A 98 8.46 -11.85 -19.84
C GLY A 98 9.39 -12.59 -18.86
N GLY A 99 8.87 -13.03 -17.72
CA GLY A 99 9.64 -13.70 -16.67
C GLY A 99 8.90 -14.92 -16.17
N VAL A 100 9.57 -16.08 -16.22
CA VAL A 100 9.11 -17.40 -15.80
C VAL A 100 8.22 -17.31 -14.55
N ILE A 101 6.98 -17.77 -14.70
CA ILE A 101 6.02 -17.95 -13.61
C ILE A 101 6.56 -19.07 -12.73
N LEU A 102 7.11 -18.73 -11.56
CA LEU A 102 7.17 -19.67 -10.45
C LEU A 102 5.84 -19.53 -9.71
N THR A 103 4.99 -20.52 -9.95
CA THR A 103 3.77 -20.85 -9.20
C THR A 103 4.04 -20.96 -7.71
#